data_AF-A0A8B6EUH4-F1
#
_entry.id   AF-A0A8B6EUH4-F1
#
_cell.length_a   1.000
_cell.length_b   1.000
_cell.length_c   1.000
_cell.angle_alpha   90.00
_cell.angle_beta   90.00
_cell.angle_gamma   90.00
#
_symmetry.space_group_name_H-M   'P 1'
#
loop_
_entity.id
_entity.type
_entity.pdbx_description
1 polymer ?
#
loop_
_entity_poly.entity_id
_entity_poly.type
_entity_poly.pdbx_seq_one_letter_code
_entity_poly.pdbx_strand_id
1 'polypeptide(L)'
;MLYTSASQETSTFLLKTAEAQVMAVNNTAEANILFDEGAQRSFITAELATKLNVQKEESENLNIVSFGNKTSGIRNLHKTTVKLKANNGDIIPIKVLIVPTIASPLYSQSRKITQGLHYVDGLSLAHSVTDAESFELTLLIG
;
A
#
# COMPACT_ATOMS: atom_id res chain seq x y z
N MET A 1 -36.27 29.87 0.02
CA MET A 1 -35.78 28.78 0.91
C MET A 1 -36.27 27.46 0.37
N LEU A 2 -35.37 26.63 -0.16
CA LEU A 2 -35.60 25.20 -0.36
C LEU A 2 -34.33 24.52 0.14
N TYR A 3 -34.46 23.81 1.26
CA TYR A 3 -33.43 22.89 1.75
C TYR A 3 -33.65 21.56 1.04
N THR A 4 -32.64 21.08 0.31
CA THR A 4 -32.46 19.65 0.04
C THR A 4 -31.26 19.20 0.86
N SER A 5 -31.54 18.65 2.04
CA SER A 5 -30.55 17.92 2.82
C SER A 5 -30.26 16.60 2.10
N ALA A 6 -29.28 16.62 1.20
CA ALA A 6 -28.55 15.40 0.90
C ALA A 6 -27.83 15.01 2.19
N SER A 7 -28.21 13.87 2.77
CA SER A 7 -27.42 13.23 3.82
C SER A 7 -26.02 13.02 3.27
N GLN A 8 -25.09 13.87 3.68
CA GLN A 8 -23.68 13.75 3.36
C GLN A 8 -23.19 12.55 4.19
N GLU A 9 -23.21 11.35 3.60
CA GLU A 9 -22.53 10.20 4.19
C GLU A 9 -21.09 10.65 4.41
N THR A 10 -20.69 10.72 5.68
CA THR A 10 -19.30 10.94 6.05
C THR A 10 -18.56 9.68 5.66
N SER A 11 -18.02 9.66 4.45
CA SER A 11 -17.13 8.61 3.98
C SER A 11 -15.91 8.60 4.89
N THR A 12 -15.89 7.70 5.85
CA THR A 12 -14.73 7.47 6.70
C THR A 12 -13.78 6.56 5.93
N PHE A 13 -12.60 7.07 5.62
CA PHE A 13 -11.55 6.30 4.97
C PHE A 13 -10.53 5.92 6.04
N LEU A 14 -10.32 4.61 6.24
CA LEU A 14 -9.31 4.12 7.16
C LEU A 14 -8.04 3.74 6.41
N LEU A 15 -6.91 4.18 6.95
CA LEU A 15 -5.59 3.68 6.57
C LEU A 15 -5.10 2.72 7.64
N LYS A 16 -4.67 1.53 7.23
CA LYS A 16 -4.13 0.50 8.13
C LYS A 16 -2.87 -0.08 7.53
N THR A 17 -1.93 -0.50 8.35
CA THR A 17 -0.67 -1.07 7.89
C THR A 17 -0.47 -2.47 8.46
N ALA A 18 0.11 -3.39 7.70
CA ALA A 18 0.42 -4.74 8.17
C ALA A 18 1.69 -5.29 7.52
N GLU A 19 2.27 -6.33 8.13
CA GLU A 19 3.27 -7.19 7.51
C GLU A 19 2.64 -8.56 7.27
N ALA A 20 2.82 -9.13 6.07
CA ALA A 20 2.33 -10.47 5.76
C ALA A 20 3.05 -11.11 4.57
N GLN A 21 2.95 -12.44 4.50
CA GLN A 21 3.46 -13.22 3.37
C GLN A 21 2.60 -13.04 2.13
N VAL A 22 3.26 -12.67 1.05
CA VAL A 22 2.70 -12.60 -0.30
C VAL A 22 3.33 -13.70 -1.14
N MET A 23 2.51 -14.35 -1.95
CA MET A 23 2.88 -15.52 -2.72
C MET A 23 2.56 -15.30 -4.20
N ALA A 24 3.45 -15.79 -5.05
CA ALA A 24 3.21 -16.07 -6.47
C ALA A 24 3.49 -17.56 -6.72
N VAL A 25 3.16 -18.06 -7.93
CA VAL A 25 3.12 -19.49 -8.29
C VAL A 25 4.12 -20.37 -7.54
N ASN A 26 5.40 -20.01 -7.52
CA ASN A 26 6.47 -20.77 -6.89
C ASN A 26 7.26 -20.02 -5.81
N ASN A 27 6.96 -18.74 -5.54
CA ASN A 27 7.78 -17.88 -4.69
C ASN A 27 6.94 -17.19 -3.62
N THR A 28 7.58 -16.93 -2.49
CA THR A 28 6.98 -16.22 -1.35
C THR A 28 7.91 -15.12 -0.87
N ALA A 29 7.35 -14.01 -0.42
CA ALA A 29 8.10 -12.91 0.18
C ALA A 29 7.24 -12.21 1.24
N GLU A 30 7.88 -11.70 2.29
CA GLU A 30 7.23 -10.76 3.19
C GLU A 30 6.98 -9.42 2.49
N ALA A 31 5.86 -8.79 2.81
CA ALA A 31 5.47 -7.49 2.28
C ALA A 31 5.02 -6.56 3.40
N ASN A 32 5.43 -5.30 3.31
CA ASN A 32 4.85 -4.20 4.08
C ASN A 32 3.64 -3.66 3.32
N ILE A 33 2.47 -3.78 3.94
CA ILE A 33 1.17 -3.56 3.32
C ILE A 33 0.56 -2.28 3.86
N LEU A 34 0.05 -1.43 2.98
CA LEU A 34 -0.89 -0.36 3.30
C LEU A 34 -2.27 -0.75 2.79
N PHE A 35 -3.25 -0.90 3.70
CA PHE A 35 -4.66 -0.93 3.36
C PHE A 35 -5.18 0.51 3.33
N ASP A 36 -5.63 0.95 2.16
CA ASP A 36 -6.16 2.29 1.91
C ASP A 36 -7.57 2.17 1.35
N GLU A 37 -8.57 2.32 2.21
CA GLU A 37 -9.99 2.24 1.82
C GLU A 37 -10.41 3.37 0.85
N GLY A 38 -9.56 4.40 0.67
CA GLY A 38 -9.75 5.45 -0.34
C GLY A 38 -9.18 5.10 -1.72
N ALA A 39 -8.37 4.05 -1.83
CA ALA A 39 -7.76 3.64 -3.09
C ALA A 39 -8.72 2.78 -3.92
N GLN A 40 -8.86 3.09 -5.20
CA GLN A 40 -9.71 2.32 -6.13
C GLN A 40 -9.00 1.09 -6.72
N ARG A 41 -7.70 0.93 -6.42
CA ARG A 41 -6.81 -0.05 -7.03
C ARG A 41 -5.77 -0.47 -6.00
N SER A 42 -5.36 -1.72 -6.10
CA SER A 42 -4.23 -2.27 -5.38
C SER A 42 -2.96 -2.21 -6.22
N PHE A 43 -1.81 -2.01 -5.59
CA PHE A 43 -0.52 -1.83 -6.26
C PHE A 43 0.56 -2.67 -5.61
N ILE A 44 1.47 -3.18 -6.43
CA ILE A 44 2.68 -3.89 -5.99
C ILE A 44 3.91 -3.19 -6.55
N THR A 45 4.96 -3.08 -5.75
CA THR A 45 6.24 -2.54 -6.25
C THR A 45 6.87 -3.48 -7.28
N ALA A 46 7.59 -2.90 -8.24
CA ALA A 46 8.31 -3.65 -9.26
C ALA A 46 9.37 -4.58 -8.65
N GLU A 47 9.98 -4.18 -7.54
CA GLU A 47 10.91 -5.00 -6.79
C GLU A 47 10.24 -6.25 -6.21
N LEU A 48 9.14 -6.09 -5.45
CA LEU A 48 8.43 -7.24 -4.87
C LEU A 48 7.87 -8.16 -5.97
N ALA A 49 7.33 -7.59 -7.05
CA ALA A 49 6.88 -8.33 -8.22
C ALA A 49 8.01 -9.17 -8.85
N THR A 50 9.21 -8.60 -8.96
CA THR A 50 10.40 -9.30 -9.48
C THR A 50 10.86 -10.40 -8.53
N LYS A 51 10.91 -10.13 -7.22
CA LYS A 51 11.26 -11.12 -6.19
C LYS A 51 10.33 -12.33 -6.19
N LEU A 52 9.04 -12.09 -6.42
CA LEU A 52 8.02 -13.14 -6.56
C LEU A 52 8.02 -13.81 -7.94
N ASN A 53 8.76 -13.28 -8.92
CA ASN A 53 8.73 -13.71 -10.32
C ASN A 53 7.29 -13.80 -10.88
N VAL A 54 6.49 -12.76 -10.63
CA VAL A 54 5.08 -12.72 -11.05
C VAL A 54 4.96 -12.72 -12.57
N GLN A 55 3.98 -13.45 -13.09
CA GLN A 55 3.63 -13.38 -14.50
C GLN A 55 2.85 -12.09 -14.75
N LYS A 56 3.30 -11.30 -15.72
CA LYS A 56 2.55 -10.12 -16.18
C LYS A 56 1.38 -10.61 -17.01
N GLU A 57 0.17 -10.21 -16.64
CA GLU A 57 -1.05 -10.56 -17.35
C GLU A 57 -1.32 -9.49 -18.42
N GLU A 58 -2.37 -8.69 -18.23
CA GLU A 58 -2.75 -7.57 -19.09
C GLU A 58 -2.08 -6.26 -18.65
N SER A 59 -2.18 -5.22 -19.48
CA SER A 59 -1.81 -3.85 -19.09
C SER A 59 -3.04 -2.95 -19.02
N GLU A 60 -3.09 -2.07 -18.03
CA GLU A 60 -4.12 -1.05 -17.86
C GLU A 60 -3.49 0.33 -18.05
N ASN A 61 -4.15 1.19 -18.84
CA ASN A 61 -3.76 2.60 -18.96
C ASN A 61 -4.42 3.38 -17.83
N LEU A 62 -3.65 3.81 -16.83
CA LEU A 62 -4.15 4.66 -15.75
C LEU A 62 -3.66 6.09 -15.90
N ASN A 63 -4.59 7.03 -15.71
CA ASN A 63 -4.22 8.40 -15.42
C ASN A 63 -3.94 8.54 -13.93
N ILE A 64 -2.66 8.54 -13.55
CA ILE A 64 -2.27 8.61 -12.14
C ILE A 64 -2.12 10.07 -11.74
N VAL A 65 -2.89 10.49 -10.74
CA VAL A 65 -2.74 11.79 -10.07
C VAL A 65 -2.04 11.52 -8.74
N SER A 66 -0.74 11.84 -8.64
CA SER A 66 -0.01 11.76 -7.38
C SER A 66 -0.15 13.07 -6.60
N PHE A 67 -0.28 13.00 -5.28
CA PHE A 67 -0.29 14.17 -4.40
C PHE A 67 0.91 15.10 -4.71
N GLY A 68 0.62 16.38 -5.01
CA GLY A 68 1.63 17.41 -5.27
C GLY A 68 2.08 17.57 -6.73
N ASN A 69 1.67 16.70 -7.66
CA ASN A 69 2.03 16.82 -9.07
C ASN A 69 0.83 17.29 -9.92
N LYS A 70 0.99 18.40 -10.65
CA LYS A 70 -0.07 18.96 -11.50
C LYS A 70 -0.21 18.24 -12.84
N THR A 71 0.72 17.36 -13.20
CA THR A 71 0.68 16.60 -14.45
C THR A 71 0.16 15.19 -14.18
N SER A 72 -1.12 15.00 -14.50
CA SER A 72 -1.70 13.67 -14.63
C SER A 72 -1.12 13.02 -15.90
N GLY A 73 -0.45 11.88 -15.76
CA GLY A 73 0.15 11.16 -16.88
C GLY A 73 -0.52 9.81 -17.07
N ILE A 74 -0.93 9.48 -18.30
CA ILE A 74 -1.34 8.12 -18.65
C ILE A 74 -0.10 7.23 -18.53
N ARG A 75 -0.15 6.27 -17.60
CA ARG A 75 0.85 5.22 -17.46
C ARG A 75 0.23 3.88 -17.84
N ASN A 76 0.92 3.15 -18.71
CA ASN A 76 0.61 1.75 -18.97
C ASN A 76 1.23 0.92 -17.85
N LEU A 77 0.40 0.33 -16.99
CA LEU A 77 0.83 -0.51 -15.88
C LEU A 77 0.42 -1.94 -16.13
N HIS A 78 1.32 -2.89 -15.90
CA HIS A 78 1.00 -4.31 -15.96
C HIS A 78 0.19 -4.73 -14.74
N LYS A 79 -0.81 -5.57 -14.98
CA LYS A 79 -1.62 -6.24 -13.96
C LYS A 79 -1.07 -7.63 -13.70
N THR A 80 -1.23 -8.08 -12.46
CA THR A 80 -0.96 -9.47 -12.07
C THR A 80 -1.83 -9.82 -10.86
N THR A 81 -1.92 -11.11 -10.55
CA THR A 81 -2.57 -11.61 -9.35
C THR A 81 -1.53 -12.20 -8.39
N VAL A 82 -1.47 -11.66 -7.18
CA VAL A 82 -0.69 -12.23 -6.07
C VAL A 82 -1.62 -12.84 -5.03
N LYS A 83 -1.10 -13.66 -4.13
CA LYS A 83 -1.87 -14.29 -3.06
C LYS A 83 -1.35 -13.83 -1.70
N LEU A 84 -2.21 -13.26 -0.88
CA LEU A 84 -1.91 -12.89 0.50
C LEU A 84 -2.23 -14.07 1.42
N LYS A 85 -1.30 -14.42 2.32
CA LYS A 85 -1.52 -15.44 3.35
C LYS A 85 -1.94 -14.76 4.65
N ALA A 86 -3.18 -14.99 5.06
CA ALA A 86 -3.71 -14.47 6.32
C ALA A 86 -3.25 -15.33 7.52
N ASN A 87 -3.33 -14.76 8.73
CA ASN A 87 -2.90 -15.42 9.97
C ASN A 87 -3.70 -16.69 10.29
N ASN A 88 -4.94 -16.78 9.82
CA ASN A 88 -5.79 -17.97 9.95
C ASN A 88 -5.45 -19.07 8.91
N GLY A 89 -4.48 -18.84 8.03
CA GLY A 89 -4.07 -19.76 6.97
C GLY A 89 -4.78 -19.54 5.63
N ASP A 90 -5.76 -18.64 5.56
CA ASP A 90 -6.48 -18.35 4.31
C ASP A 90 -5.55 -17.75 3.27
N ILE A 91 -5.78 -18.13 2.01
CA ILE A 91 -5.03 -17.65 0.86
C ILE A 91 -5.96 -16.77 0.01
N ILE A 92 -5.70 -15.47 0.05
CA ILE A 92 -6.58 -14.44 -0.53
C ILE A 92 -5.94 -13.91 -1.83
N PRO A 93 -6.52 -14.17 -3.01
CA PRO A 93 -6.00 -13.62 -4.26
C PRO A 93 -6.30 -12.12 -4.37
N ILE A 94 -5.31 -11.33 -4.80
CA ILE A 94 -5.40 -9.88 -4.94
C ILE A 94 -4.87 -9.50 -6.32
N LYS A 95 -5.70 -8.78 -7.10
CA LYS A 95 -5.28 -8.19 -8.37
C LYS A 95 -4.56 -6.88 -8.11
N VAL A 96 -3.35 -6.76 -8.62
CA VAL A 96 -2.46 -5.62 -8.35
C VAL A 96 -1.88 -5.07 -9.64
N LEU A 97 -1.61 -3.78 -9.65
CA LEU A 97 -0.87 -3.10 -10.71
C LEU A 97 0.60 -2.93 -10.31
N ILE A 98 1.51 -3.26 -11.21
CA ILE A 98 2.95 -3.16 -10.97
C ILE A 98 3.38 -1.70 -11.18
N VAL A 99 3.90 -1.08 -10.12
CA VAL A 99 4.42 0.29 -10.12
C VAL A 99 5.88 0.31 -9.69
N PRO A 100 6.72 1.27 -10.14
CA PRO A 100 8.11 1.35 -9.69
C PRO A 100 8.23 1.43 -8.17
N THR A 101 7.47 2.33 -7.55
CA THR A 101 7.41 2.57 -6.11
C THR A 101 5.99 3.02 -5.74
N ILE A 102 5.51 2.66 -4.55
CA ILE A 102 4.20 3.12 -4.03
C ILE A 102 4.33 4.52 -3.40
N ALA A 103 5.35 4.69 -2.57
CA ALA A 103 5.73 5.97 -1.96
C ALA A 103 7.27 6.06 -1.92
N SER A 104 7.79 7.27 -1.78
CA SER A 104 9.22 7.44 -1.46
C SER A 104 9.54 6.70 -0.14
N PRO A 105 10.70 6.04 -0.03
CA PRO A 105 11.11 5.36 1.19
C PRO A 105 10.98 6.29 2.40
N LEU A 106 10.38 5.80 3.47
CA LEU A 106 10.31 6.51 4.74
C LEU A 106 11.63 6.28 5.45
N TYR A 107 12.57 7.21 5.29
CA TYR A 107 13.85 7.15 5.97
C TYR A 107 13.67 7.34 7.48
N SER A 108 14.42 6.56 8.24
CA SER A 108 14.43 6.55 9.70
C SER A 108 15.13 7.78 10.31
N GLN A 109 14.72 8.99 9.91
CA GLN A 109 14.72 10.08 10.88
C GLN A 109 13.62 9.90 11.94
N SER A 110 12.82 8.83 11.84
CA SER A 110 11.79 8.43 12.80
C SER A 110 12.31 8.30 14.23
N ARG A 111 13.59 7.98 14.49
CA ARG A 111 14.15 8.12 15.85
C ARG A 111 14.12 9.57 16.35
N LYS A 112 14.44 10.58 15.52
CA LYS A 112 14.35 12.00 15.92
C LYS A 112 12.92 12.51 15.99
N ILE A 113 12.04 12.02 15.09
CA ILE A 113 10.64 12.43 15.08
C ILE A 113 9.94 11.86 16.32
N THR A 114 10.13 10.60 16.73
CA THR A 114 9.50 10.10 17.96
C THR A 114 10.20 10.54 19.25
N GLN A 115 11.51 10.83 19.24
CA GLN A 115 12.28 11.30 20.41
C GLN A 115 11.87 12.67 20.98
N GLY A 116 10.75 13.26 20.55
CA GLY A 116 10.16 14.45 21.15
C GLY A 116 8.63 14.49 21.11
N LEU A 117 7.97 13.39 20.74
CA LEU A 117 6.51 13.33 20.62
C LEU A 117 5.93 12.59 21.81
N HIS A 118 5.80 13.30 22.94
CA HIS A 118 5.22 12.73 24.15
C HIS A 118 3.81 12.14 23.98
N TYR A 119 3.09 12.51 22.92
CA TYR A 119 1.77 11.94 22.61
C TYR A 119 1.81 10.55 21.97
N VAL A 120 2.98 10.04 21.54
CA VAL A 120 3.13 8.64 21.12
C VAL A 120 3.60 7.73 22.27
N ASP A 121 3.97 8.31 23.41
CA ASP A 121 4.35 7.55 24.61
C ASP A 121 3.15 6.70 25.08
N GLY A 122 3.35 5.39 25.17
CA GLY A 122 2.31 4.43 25.58
C GLY A 122 1.36 3.98 24.45
N LEU A 123 1.56 4.40 23.21
CA LEU A 123 0.80 3.90 22.05
C LEU A 123 1.48 2.67 21.43
N SER A 124 0.68 1.65 21.10
CA SER A 124 1.13 0.53 20.27
C SER A 124 1.04 0.91 18.79
N LEU A 125 2.17 1.23 18.17
CA LEU A 125 2.22 1.57 16.75
C LEU A 125 2.09 0.32 15.88
N ALA A 126 1.42 0.46 14.73
CA ALA A 126 1.10 -0.65 13.83
C ALA A 126 2.31 -1.25 13.10
N HIS A 127 3.45 -0.55 13.08
CA HIS A 127 4.74 -1.07 12.66
C HIS A 127 5.75 -0.82 13.78
N SER A 128 6.51 -1.86 14.13
CA SER A 128 7.63 -1.68 15.06
C SER A 128 8.66 -0.76 14.44
N VAL A 129 9.25 0.12 15.24
CA VAL A 129 10.43 0.90 14.84
C VAL A 129 11.57 -0.11 14.68
N THR A 130 11.72 -0.70 13.50
CA THR A 130 12.82 -1.62 13.18
C THR A 130 14.12 -0.84 13.08
N ASP A 131 15.26 -1.50 13.32
CA ASP A 131 16.60 -0.91 13.14
C ASP A 131 16.98 -0.66 11.67
N ALA A 132 16.04 -0.87 10.74
CA ALA A 132 16.23 -0.61 9.33
C ALA A 132 16.29 0.90 9.06
N GLU A 133 17.27 1.33 8.26
CA GLU A 133 17.45 2.75 7.93
C GLU A 133 16.29 3.33 7.12
N SER A 134 15.51 2.50 6.44
CA SER A 134 14.33 2.89 5.66
C SER A 134 13.19 1.89 5.82
N PHE A 135 11.96 2.40 5.77
CA PHE A 135 10.73 1.62 5.64
C PHE A 135 10.13 1.85 4.25
N GLU A 136 9.82 0.77 3.56
CA GLU A 136 9.25 0.81 2.21
C GLU A 136 7.93 0.04 2.17
N LEU A 137 6.90 0.69 1.64
CA LEU A 137 5.64 0.02 1.30
C LEU A 137 5.83 -0.76 0.02
N THR A 138 5.66 -2.07 0.10
CA THR A 138 5.84 -2.98 -1.03
C THR A 138 4.51 -3.40 -1.66
N LEU A 139 3.40 -3.27 -0.93
CA LEU A 139 2.04 -3.58 -1.36
C LEU A 139 1.05 -2.52 -0.84
N LEU A 140 0.15 -2.05 -1.70
CA LEU A 140 -1.02 -1.25 -1.32
C LEU A 140 -2.27 -2.02 -1.72
N ILE A 141 -3.22 -2.14 -0.79
CA ILE A 141 -4.52 -2.76 -1.02
C ILE A 141 -5.59 -1.69 -0.86
N GLY A 142 -6.34 -1.45 -1.94
CA GLY A 142 -7.55 -0.63 -1.97
C GLY A 142 -8.76 -1.45 -2.33
#